data_AF-A0A5J4RBR2-F1
#
_entry.id   AF-A0A5J4RBR2-F1
#
_cell.length_a   1.000
_cell.length_b   1.000
_cell.length_c   1.000
_cell.angle_alpha   90.00
_cell.angle_beta   90.00
_cell.angle_gamma   90.00
#
_symmetry.space_group_name_H-M   'P 1'
#
loop_
_entity.id
_entity.type
_entity.pdbx_description
1 polymer ?
#
loop_
_entity_poly.entity_id
_entity_poly.type
_entity_poly.pdbx_seq_one_letter_code
_entity_poly.pdbx_strand_id
1 'polypeptide(L)'
;MKLKVLFLITLFLFSLMTELSAKKVERKNRLENQSLTLNEPIDLHVTDEIDPLRKSKVNLVSEDAWLFFDNLIPSEVIRKYSQAIQINGKPFISGTRGNARIAIYKQGAVIIPHTNEYKPLETFPEQGFNGISNTYLTHTYYTNKPSEEIPKALSSALKHDNIIHSFKLKRGYMATFATEPDGLGYSRIFIADTADINISEMPIELDGRISYIRVFPWQWPSKKGWSGGRGHIVESNGWNRQTNEIALTQSTWFYSWGISDPLCVDAEFVPMKWGYGGHFDEINARREVTHLLGYNEQNRPDQSNMSVEQAIEEWPRLMKSGLRLGSPSVSDNSRLESWLYKFIDE
;
A
#
# COMPACT_ATOMS: atom_id res chain seq x y z
N MET A 1 30.11 -30.67 56.55
CA MET A 1 29.01 -29.99 55.84
C MET A 1 28.90 -30.63 54.45
N LYS A 2 27.94 -31.54 54.24
CA LYS A 2 27.76 -32.30 52.98
C LYS A 2 26.90 -31.47 52.02
N LEU A 3 27.45 -31.04 50.87
CA LEU A 3 26.69 -30.35 49.83
C LEU A 3 26.24 -31.39 48.79
N LYS A 4 24.92 -31.59 48.68
CA LYS A 4 24.28 -32.41 47.64
C LYS A 4 24.27 -31.61 46.33
N VAL A 5 24.83 -32.15 45.26
CA VAL A 5 24.66 -31.61 43.90
C VAL A 5 23.42 -32.30 43.30
N LEU A 6 22.39 -31.50 43.02
CA LEU A 6 21.14 -31.92 42.40
C LEU A 6 21.30 -31.87 40.88
N PHE A 7 21.07 -32.99 40.20
CA PHE A 7 21.05 -33.10 38.74
C PHE A 7 19.76 -32.47 38.21
N LEU A 8 19.87 -31.41 37.41
CA LEU A 8 18.74 -30.83 36.67
C LEU A 8 18.74 -31.44 35.26
N ILE A 9 17.78 -32.31 34.97
CA ILE A 9 17.55 -32.85 33.62
C ILE A 9 16.64 -31.85 32.89
N THR A 10 17.21 -31.10 31.95
CA THR A 10 16.46 -30.22 31.04
C THR A 10 15.87 -31.07 29.92
N LEU A 11 14.55 -31.27 29.92
CA LEU A 11 13.81 -31.79 28.78
C LEU A 11 13.80 -30.72 27.67
N PHE A 12 14.51 -30.94 26.57
CA PHE A 12 14.35 -30.16 25.35
C PHE A 12 13.03 -30.57 24.68
N LEU A 13 12.02 -29.68 24.75
CA LEU A 13 10.88 -29.75 23.84
C LEU A 13 11.38 -29.50 22.41
N PHE A 14 11.37 -30.54 21.58
CA PHE A 14 11.47 -30.38 20.13
C PHE A 14 10.19 -29.71 19.64
N SER A 15 10.25 -28.41 19.39
CA SER A 15 9.30 -27.71 18.53
C SER A 15 9.41 -28.34 17.14
N LEU A 16 8.31 -28.94 16.66
CA LEU A 16 8.14 -29.22 15.24
C LEU A 16 8.16 -27.86 14.53
N MET A 17 9.28 -27.52 13.91
CA MET A 17 9.29 -26.47 12.90
C MET A 17 8.55 -27.03 11.68
N THR A 18 7.34 -26.53 11.45
CA THR A 18 6.70 -26.64 10.15
C THR A 18 7.59 -25.93 9.14
N GLU A 19 8.13 -26.65 8.16
CA GLU A 19 8.81 -26.06 7.02
C GLU A 19 7.82 -25.12 6.32
N LEU A 20 8.00 -23.80 6.48
CA LEU A 20 7.40 -22.84 5.57
C LEU A 20 8.05 -23.08 4.20
N SER A 21 7.36 -23.81 3.32
CA SER A 21 7.77 -23.88 1.93
C SER A 21 7.80 -22.46 1.38
N ALA A 22 8.99 -21.98 0.99
CA ALA A 22 9.13 -20.70 0.31
C ALA A 22 8.19 -20.66 -0.90
N LYS A 23 7.50 -19.53 -1.10
CA LYS A 23 6.60 -19.36 -2.24
C LYS A 23 7.36 -19.64 -3.54
N LYS A 24 6.82 -20.52 -4.39
CA LYS A 24 7.46 -20.88 -5.66
C LYS A 24 7.55 -19.64 -6.55
N VAL A 25 8.75 -19.34 -7.06
CA VAL A 25 8.97 -18.29 -8.08
C VAL A 25 9.42 -18.96 -9.36
N GLU A 26 8.73 -18.68 -10.47
CA GLU A 26 9.03 -19.22 -11.79
C GLU A 26 9.25 -18.06 -12.75
N ARG A 27 10.37 -18.05 -13.48
CA ARG A 27 10.70 -16.99 -14.45
C ARG A 27 10.82 -17.60 -15.83
N LYS A 28 10.09 -17.03 -16.79
CA LYS A 28 10.14 -17.40 -18.20
C LYS A 28 10.35 -16.14 -19.04
N ASN A 29 11.03 -16.26 -20.17
CA ASN A 29 11.04 -15.16 -21.14
C ASN A 29 9.60 -14.93 -21.63
N ARG A 30 8.95 -15.95 -22.20
CA ARG A 30 7.55 -15.91 -22.62
C ARG A 30 6.86 -17.26 -22.43
N LEU A 31 5.54 -17.27 -22.53
CA LEU A 31 4.76 -18.48 -22.75
C LEU A 31 4.42 -18.61 -24.25
N GLU A 32 4.59 -19.81 -24.81
CA GLU A 32 4.27 -20.07 -26.21
C GLU A 32 3.39 -21.31 -26.38
N ASN A 33 2.27 -21.16 -27.09
CA ASN A 33 1.30 -22.23 -27.43
C ASN A 33 0.83 -23.10 -26.25
N GLN A 34 0.59 -22.50 -25.08
CA GLN A 34 0.18 -23.25 -23.88
C GLN A 34 -0.97 -22.59 -23.12
N SER A 35 -1.75 -23.41 -22.42
CA SER A 35 -2.74 -22.94 -21.43
C SER A 35 -2.32 -23.40 -20.05
N LEU A 36 -1.95 -22.46 -19.18
CA LEU A 36 -1.54 -22.74 -17.81
C LEU A 36 -2.70 -22.44 -16.85
N THR A 37 -2.89 -23.32 -15.87
CA THR A 37 -3.74 -23.05 -14.71
C THR A 37 -2.85 -23.01 -13.47
N LEU A 38 -2.87 -21.87 -12.77
CA LEU A 38 -2.09 -21.63 -11.56
C LEU A 38 -3.04 -21.78 -10.35
N ASN A 39 -3.12 -22.99 -9.82
CA ASN A 39 -4.00 -23.38 -8.71
C ASN A 39 -3.29 -23.51 -7.36
N GLU A 40 -1.98 -23.29 -7.33
CA GLU A 40 -1.15 -23.29 -6.12
C GLU A 40 -0.44 -21.93 -5.95
N PRO A 41 0.02 -21.57 -4.75
CA PRO A 41 0.80 -20.35 -4.54
C PRO A 41 2.05 -20.29 -5.43
N ILE A 42 2.13 -19.30 -6.30
CA ILE A 42 3.25 -19.12 -7.25
C ILE A 42 3.39 -17.67 -7.69
N ASP A 43 4.62 -17.22 -7.91
CA ASP A 43 4.93 -16.00 -8.65
C ASP A 43 5.46 -16.39 -10.03
N LEU A 44 4.62 -16.27 -11.06
CA LEU A 44 5.03 -16.51 -12.45
C LEU A 44 5.44 -15.18 -13.09
N HIS A 45 6.72 -15.03 -13.41
CA HIS A 45 7.23 -13.89 -14.16
C HIS A 45 7.40 -14.24 -15.64
N VAL A 46 6.86 -13.38 -16.51
CA VAL A 46 7.18 -13.31 -17.94
C VAL A 46 7.96 -12.03 -18.22
N THR A 47 9.12 -12.16 -18.88
CA THR A 47 10.07 -11.05 -19.06
C THR A 47 10.14 -10.49 -20.48
N ASP A 48 9.46 -11.10 -21.45
CA ASP A 48 9.40 -10.58 -22.81
C ASP A 48 8.62 -9.26 -22.87
N GLU A 49 9.22 -8.24 -23.48
CA GLU A 49 8.63 -6.90 -23.61
C GLU A 49 7.68 -6.76 -24.80
N ILE A 50 7.71 -7.73 -25.74
CA ILE A 50 6.98 -7.62 -27.01
C ILE A 50 5.73 -8.51 -26.98
N ASP A 51 5.92 -9.80 -26.70
CA ASP A 51 4.87 -10.82 -26.76
C ASP A 51 5.05 -11.93 -25.69
N PRO A 52 4.83 -11.61 -24.40
CA PRO A 52 5.00 -12.54 -23.28
C PRO A 52 4.00 -13.70 -23.21
N LEU A 53 2.80 -13.58 -23.79
CA LEU A 53 1.78 -14.65 -23.80
C LEU A 53 1.42 -15.10 -25.23
N ARG A 54 2.43 -15.42 -26.03
CA ARG A 54 2.25 -15.81 -27.43
C ARG A 54 1.34 -17.03 -27.56
N LYS A 55 0.16 -16.83 -28.16
CA LYS A 55 -0.87 -17.89 -28.33
C LYS A 55 -1.09 -18.71 -27.06
N SER A 56 -0.98 -18.05 -25.90
CA SER A 56 -1.01 -18.71 -24.60
C SER A 56 -2.09 -18.10 -23.72
N LYS A 57 -2.56 -18.89 -22.76
CA LYS A 57 -3.51 -18.45 -21.73
C LYS A 57 -2.98 -18.77 -20.34
N VAL A 58 -3.30 -17.92 -19.38
CA VAL A 58 -2.98 -18.14 -17.96
C VAL A 58 -4.24 -17.95 -17.14
N ASN A 59 -4.67 -18.99 -16.43
CA ASN A 59 -5.81 -18.95 -15.52
C ASN A 59 -5.31 -18.95 -14.07
N LEU A 60 -5.53 -17.86 -13.35
CA LEU A 60 -5.22 -17.72 -11.93
C LEU A 60 -6.41 -18.24 -11.10
N VAL A 61 -6.18 -19.30 -10.34
CA VAL A 61 -7.20 -19.96 -9.50
C VAL A 61 -6.87 -19.80 -8.02
N SER A 62 -5.61 -19.95 -7.64
CA SER A 62 -5.16 -19.63 -6.27
C SER A 62 -5.13 -18.12 -6.06
N GLU A 63 -5.59 -17.63 -4.90
CA GLU A 63 -5.44 -16.22 -4.51
C GLU A 63 -3.97 -15.79 -4.41
N ASP A 64 -3.09 -16.75 -4.11
CA ASP A 64 -1.64 -16.55 -4.03
C ASP A 64 -0.92 -16.88 -5.35
N ALA A 65 -1.62 -17.04 -6.48
CA ALA A 65 -1.00 -17.16 -7.80
C ALA A 65 -0.91 -15.80 -8.50
N TRP A 66 0.28 -15.18 -8.50
CA TRP A 66 0.51 -13.86 -9.09
C TRP A 66 1.22 -13.98 -10.43
N LEU A 67 0.78 -13.20 -11.42
CA LEU A 67 1.38 -13.15 -12.76
C LEU A 67 2.05 -11.80 -12.98
N PHE A 68 3.36 -11.81 -13.14
CA PHE A 68 4.19 -10.63 -13.34
C PHE A 68 4.59 -10.49 -14.80
N PHE A 69 4.46 -9.28 -15.32
CA PHE A 69 4.98 -8.85 -16.61
C PHE A 69 6.11 -7.85 -16.34
N ASP A 70 7.35 -8.34 -16.28
CA ASP A 70 8.47 -7.55 -15.75
C ASP A 70 8.79 -6.32 -16.64
N ASN A 71 8.47 -6.39 -17.94
CA ASN A 71 8.79 -5.37 -18.94
C ASN A 71 7.57 -4.86 -19.71
N LEU A 72 6.35 -5.01 -19.18
CA LEU A 72 5.14 -4.38 -19.74
C LEU A 72 4.39 -3.62 -18.67
N ILE A 73 4.09 -2.35 -18.96
CA ILE A 73 3.29 -1.50 -18.10
C ILE A 73 1.83 -2.00 -17.99
N PRO A 74 1.12 -1.65 -16.90
CA PRO A 74 -0.25 -2.10 -16.66
C PRO A 74 -1.22 -1.88 -17.83
N SER A 75 -1.25 -0.71 -18.45
CA SER A 75 -2.16 -0.40 -19.57
C SER A 75 -1.92 -1.29 -20.79
N GLU A 76 -0.67 -1.63 -21.09
CA GLU A 76 -0.31 -2.53 -22.18
C GLU A 76 -0.73 -3.98 -21.87
N VAL A 77 -0.58 -4.42 -20.63
CA VAL A 77 -1.07 -5.74 -20.20
C VAL A 77 -2.59 -5.83 -20.34
N ILE A 78 -3.32 -4.82 -19.87
CA ILE A 78 -4.79 -4.76 -20.03
C ILE A 78 -5.15 -4.82 -21.52
N ARG A 79 -4.53 -3.96 -22.34
CA ARG A 79 -4.86 -3.84 -23.76
C ARG A 79 -4.58 -5.11 -24.56
N LYS A 80 -3.44 -5.76 -24.32
CA LYS A 80 -2.99 -6.93 -25.10
C LYS A 80 -3.50 -8.26 -24.56
N TYR A 81 -3.65 -8.41 -23.25
CA TYR A 81 -3.75 -9.73 -22.61
C TYR A 81 -4.99 -9.98 -21.76
N SER A 82 -5.94 -9.03 -21.64
CA SER A 82 -7.16 -9.24 -20.83
C SER A 82 -7.98 -10.48 -21.23
N GLN A 83 -7.94 -10.89 -22.50
CA GLN A 83 -8.63 -12.11 -22.98
C GLN A 83 -7.80 -13.39 -22.81
N ALA A 84 -6.48 -13.26 -22.68
CA ALA A 84 -5.54 -14.38 -22.49
C ALA A 84 -5.40 -14.74 -21.00
N ILE A 85 -5.60 -13.76 -20.12
CA ILE A 85 -5.57 -13.92 -18.66
C ILE A 85 -6.97 -14.23 -18.18
N GLN A 86 -7.11 -15.23 -17.31
CA GLN A 86 -8.36 -15.60 -16.69
C GLN A 86 -8.21 -15.62 -15.17
N ILE A 87 -9.28 -15.28 -14.47
CA ILE A 87 -9.42 -15.36 -13.01
C ILE A 87 -10.57 -16.32 -12.75
N ASN A 88 -10.27 -17.49 -12.16
CA ASN A 88 -11.25 -18.56 -11.94
C ASN A 88 -12.06 -18.90 -13.21
N GLY A 89 -11.38 -19.00 -14.36
CA GLY A 89 -11.94 -19.34 -15.66
C GLY A 89 -12.67 -18.20 -16.39
N LYS A 90 -12.87 -17.03 -15.76
CA LYS A 90 -13.47 -15.84 -16.40
C LYS A 90 -12.37 -14.92 -16.93
N PRO A 91 -12.56 -14.21 -18.06
CA PRO A 91 -11.57 -13.23 -18.54
C PRO A 91 -11.19 -12.22 -17.46
N PHE A 92 -9.94 -11.77 -17.46
CA PHE A 92 -9.49 -10.71 -16.58
C PHE A 92 -10.22 -9.39 -16.87
N ILE A 93 -10.70 -8.74 -15.82
CA ILE A 93 -11.35 -7.43 -15.86
C ILE A 93 -10.66 -6.54 -14.82
N SER A 94 -10.11 -5.41 -15.26
CA SER A 94 -9.49 -4.40 -14.39
C SER A 94 -10.50 -3.36 -13.89
N GLY A 95 -10.10 -2.58 -12.88
CA GLY A 95 -10.83 -1.40 -12.41
C GLY A 95 -11.80 -1.66 -11.27
N THR A 96 -12.69 -0.70 -10.98
CA THR A 96 -13.53 -0.69 -9.78
C THR A 96 -14.58 -1.81 -9.70
N ARG A 97 -14.88 -2.46 -10.83
CA ARG A 97 -15.73 -3.66 -10.91
C ARG A 97 -14.96 -4.89 -11.41
N GLY A 98 -13.63 -4.84 -11.32
CA GLY A 98 -12.74 -5.89 -11.78
C GLY A 98 -12.79 -7.15 -10.92
N ASN A 99 -12.39 -8.27 -11.52
CA ASN A 99 -12.27 -9.55 -10.83
C ASN A 99 -10.83 -9.84 -10.36
N ALA A 100 -9.89 -8.96 -10.66
CA ALA A 100 -8.53 -8.99 -10.16
C ALA A 100 -7.96 -7.58 -10.14
N ARG A 101 -6.89 -7.44 -9.38
CA ARG A 101 -6.10 -6.22 -9.29
C ARG A 101 -4.94 -6.29 -10.27
N ILE A 102 -4.70 -5.17 -10.95
CA ILE A 102 -3.44 -4.90 -11.65
C ILE A 102 -2.73 -3.76 -10.94
N ALA A 103 -1.42 -3.89 -10.75
CA ALA A 103 -0.61 -2.88 -10.10
C ALA A 103 0.73 -2.72 -10.82
N ILE A 104 1.38 -1.59 -10.59
CA ILE A 104 2.73 -1.32 -11.05
C ILE A 104 3.69 -2.24 -10.30
N TYR A 105 4.61 -2.87 -11.04
CA TYR A 105 5.71 -3.64 -10.48
C TYR A 105 7.03 -3.23 -11.12
N LYS A 106 7.77 -2.35 -10.44
CA LYS A 106 8.97 -1.69 -10.98
C LYS A 106 8.60 -1.00 -12.31
N GLN A 107 9.23 -1.37 -13.42
CA GLN A 107 8.92 -0.87 -14.77
C GLN A 107 7.82 -1.66 -15.49
N GLY A 108 7.27 -2.70 -14.84
CA GLY A 108 6.28 -3.58 -15.40
C GLY A 108 4.97 -3.58 -14.61
N ALA A 109 4.28 -4.72 -14.66
CA ALA A 109 2.97 -4.90 -14.05
C ALA A 109 2.87 -6.24 -13.31
N VAL A 110 1.94 -6.32 -12.38
CA VAL A 110 1.54 -7.57 -11.73
C VAL A 110 0.02 -7.69 -11.72
N ILE A 111 -0.48 -8.88 -12.04
CA ILE A 111 -1.87 -9.29 -11.85
C ILE A 111 -1.97 -10.12 -10.58
N ILE A 112 -2.86 -9.67 -9.70
CA ILE A 112 -3.14 -10.29 -8.41
C ILE A 112 -4.63 -10.68 -8.41
N PRO A 113 -5.00 -11.96 -8.23
CA PRO A 113 -6.38 -12.45 -8.33
C PRO A 113 -7.25 -12.08 -7.11
N HIS A 114 -7.09 -10.86 -6.60
CA HIS A 114 -7.88 -10.29 -5.53
C HIS A 114 -8.87 -9.27 -6.11
N THR A 115 -10.13 -9.36 -5.70
CA THR A 115 -11.16 -8.39 -6.08
C THR A 115 -11.08 -7.14 -5.21
N ASN A 116 -11.85 -6.10 -5.54
CA ASN A 116 -11.98 -4.92 -4.68
C ASN A 116 -12.72 -5.19 -3.36
N GLU A 117 -13.32 -6.37 -3.23
CA GLU A 117 -13.98 -6.85 -2.02
C GLU A 117 -13.07 -7.77 -1.19
N TYR A 118 -11.84 -8.02 -1.66
CA TYR A 118 -10.85 -8.79 -0.92
C TYR A 118 -10.52 -8.10 0.40
N LYS A 119 -10.43 -8.89 1.48
CA LYS A 119 -10.13 -8.40 2.81
C LYS A 119 -8.74 -8.87 3.24
N PRO A 120 -7.70 -8.09 2.95
CA PRO A 120 -6.31 -8.54 3.11
C PRO A 120 -5.80 -8.52 4.56
N LEU A 121 -6.53 -7.89 5.48
CA LEU A 121 -6.16 -7.82 6.88
C LEU A 121 -7.15 -8.63 7.70
N GLU A 122 -6.61 -9.47 8.59
CA GLU A 122 -7.34 -10.23 9.60
C GLU A 122 -6.74 -9.94 10.98
N THR A 123 -7.55 -9.56 11.97
CA THR A 123 -7.12 -9.31 13.35
C THR A 123 -7.78 -10.27 14.31
N PHE A 124 -7.10 -10.49 15.44
CA PHE A 124 -7.48 -11.48 16.44
C PHE A 124 -7.46 -10.86 17.84
N PRO A 125 -8.45 -11.20 18.69
CA PRO A 125 -8.55 -10.66 20.03
C PRO A 125 -7.63 -11.35 21.04
N GLU A 126 -6.81 -12.30 20.60
CA GLU A 126 -5.84 -13.02 21.42
C GLU A 126 -4.52 -13.16 20.66
N GLN A 127 -3.44 -13.45 21.38
CA GLN A 127 -2.15 -13.78 20.77
C GLN A 127 -2.22 -15.11 20.00
N GLY A 128 -1.28 -15.31 19.08
CA GLY A 128 -1.15 -16.56 18.34
C GLY A 128 -2.28 -16.83 17.33
N PHE A 129 -2.99 -15.79 16.88
CA PHE A 129 -4.12 -15.88 15.97
C PHE A 129 -5.33 -16.64 16.53
N ASN A 130 -5.55 -16.54 17.85
CA ASN A 130 -6.66 -17.18 18.55
C ASN A 130 -7.86 -16.24 18.73
N GLY A 131 -8.98 -16.80 19.18
CA GLY A 131 -10.26 -16.09 19.31
C GLY A 131 -11.00 -15.90 17.97
N ILE A 132 -12.17 -15.26 18.04
CA ILE A 132 -12.98 -14.99 16.84
C ILE A 132 -12.33 -13.86 16.06
N SER A 133 -11.88 -14.11 14.83
CA SER A 133 -11.21 -13.12 14.01
C SER A 133 -12.18 -12.12 13.35
N ASN A 134 -11.64 -11.00 12.89
CA ASN A 134 -12.36 -10.05 12.05
C ASN A 134 -11.49 -9.62 10.86
N THR A 135 -12.12 -9.40 9.71
CA THR A 135 -11.44 -9.06 8.45
C THR A 135 -11.84 -7.69 7.92
N TYR A 136 -10.91 -7.02 7.23
CA TYR A 136 -11.01 -5.60 6.89
C TYR A 136 -10.82 -5.36 5.40
N LEU A 137 -11.68 -4.52 4.81
CA LEU A 137 -11.59 -4.06 3.43
C LEU A 137 -10.54 -2.96 3.28
N THR A 138 -10.04 -2.77 2.06
CA THR A 138 -9.21 -1.61 1.72
C THR A 138 -10.02 -0.31 1.68
N HIS A 139 -9.34 0.82 1.86
CA HIS A 139 -9.83 2.20 1.79
C HIS A 139 -10.86 2.61 2.85
N THR A 140 -11.33 1.69 3.68
CA THR A 140 -12.23 1.95 4.80
C THR A 140 -11.43 2.35 6.05
N TYR A 141 -11.92 3.38 6.73
CA TYR A 141 -11.51 3.78 8.07
C TYR A 141 -12.32 2.97 9.09
N TYR A 142 -11.67 2.05 9.79
CA TYR A 142 -12.29 1.28 10.85
C TYR A 142 -11.99 1.92 12.20
N THR A 143 -13.01 2.54 12.79
CA THR A 143 -12.93 3.28 14.05
C THR A 143 -14.33 3.46 14.63
N ASN A 144 -14.42 3.56 15.95
CA ASN A 144 -15.67 3.84 16.66
C ASN A 144 -15.89 5.34 16.93
N LYS A 145 -14.90 6.20 16.63
CA LYS A 145 -15.00 7.66 16.77
C LYS A 145 -14.17 8.36 15.68
N PRO A 146 -14.62 8.33 14.41
CA PRO A 146 -13.90 8.96 13.31
C PRO A 146 -13.78 10.48 13.50
N SER A 147 -12.67 11.05 13.04
CA SER A 147 -12.50 12.50 12.90
C SER A 147 -13.55 13.08 11.94
N GLU A 148 -13.95 14.34 12.15
CA GLU A 148 -14.97 15.02 11.32
C GLU A 148 -14.57 15.12 9.83
N GLU A 149 -13.27 15.14 9.56
CA GLU A 149 -12.68 15.23 8.22
C GLU A 149 -12.71 13.90 7.44
N ILE A 150 -13.08 12.80 8.10
CA ILE A 150 -13.16 11.49 7.46
C ILE A 150 -14.53 11.34 6.79
N PRO A 151 -14.59 11.04 5.48
CA PRO A 151 -15.87 10.84 4.81
C PRO A 151 -16.68 9.71 5.45
N LYS A 152 -17.92 9.99 5.85
CA LYS A 152 -18.82 8.99 6.47
C LYS A 152 -18.99 7.73 5.63
N ALA A 153 -19.01 7.87 4.30
CA ALA A 153 -19.12 6.76 3.35
C ALA A 153 -17.88 5.85 3.33
N LEU A 154 -16.77 6.28 3.94
CA LEU A 154 -15.54 5.52 4.09
C LEU A 154 -15.33 5.01 5.51
N SER A 155 -16.23 5.29 6.46
CA SER A 155 -16.09 4.87 7.86
C SER A 155 -16.89 3.60 8.15
N SER A 156 -16.33 2.71 8.96
CA SER A 156 -17.01 1.53 9.51
C SER A 156 -16.60 1.31 10.96
N ALA A 157 -17.45 0.65 11.75
CA ALA A 157 -17.16 0.37 13.15
C ALA A 157 -16.00 -0.62 13.29
N LEU A 158 -15.12 -0.38 14.26
CA LEU A 158 -14.04 -1.29 14.62
C LEU A 158 -14.56 -2.30 15.65
N LYS A 159 -14.69 -3.57 15.25
CA LYS A 159 -15.18 -4.63 16.15
C LYS A 159 -14.20 -4.98 17.26
N HIS A 160 -12.92 -5.12 16.92
CA HIS A 160 -11.85 -5.43 17.87
C HIS A 160 -11.18 -4.15 18.37
N ASP A 161 -11.98 -3.24 18.94
CA ASP A 161 -11.47 -1.99 19.49
C ASP A 161 -10.78 -2.26 20.84
N ASN A 162 -9.50 -1.85 20.97
CA ASN A 162 -8.66 -2.04 22.16
C ASN A 162 -8.52 -3.49 22.65
N ILE A 163 -8.64 -4.45 21.73
CA ILE A 163 -8.48 -5.88 22.07
C ILE A 163 -7.66 -6.65 21.04
N ILE A 164 -7.00 -5.99 20.07
CA ILE A 164 -6.20 -6.69 19.06
C ILE A 164 -4.83 -7.07 19.65
N HIS A 165 -4.52 -8.36 19.62
CA HIS A 165 -3.27 -8.92 20.17
C HIS A 165 -2.45 -9.72 19.13
N SER A 166 -3.03 -10.02 17.97
CA SER A 166 -2.31 -10.56 16.80
C SER A 166 -3.03 -10.23 15.49
N PHE A 167 -2.31 -10.26 14.36
CA PHE A 167 -2.90 -10.03 13.03
C PHE A 167 -2.14 -10.72 11.90
N LYS A 168 -2.85 -10.92 10.78
CA LYS A 168 -2.30 -11.34 9.50
C LYS A 168 -2.60 -10.29 8.44
N LEU A 169 -1.60 -9.87 7.69
CA LEU A 169 -1.72 -8.96 6.57
C LEU A 169 -1.17 -9.63 5.31
N LYS A 170 -2.03 -9.79 4.31
CA LYS A 170 -1.69 -10.41 3.03
C LYS A 170 -0.71 -9.55 2.24
N ARG A 171 0.20 -10.21 1.52
CA ARG A 171 1.17 -9.59 0.62
C ARG A 171 0.46 -8.71 -0.41
N GLY A 172 1.10 -7.58 -0.73
CA GLY A 172 0.58 -6.58 -1.67
C GLY A 172 -0.36 -5.58 -1.01
N TYR A 173 -0.36 -5.49 0.31
CA TYR A 173 -1.16 -4.55 1.07
C TYR A 173 -0.36 -3.85 2.16
N MET A 174 -0.85 -2.67 2.52
CA MET A 174 -0.34 -1.84 3.60
C MET A 174 -1.46 -1.64 4.63
N ALA A 175 -1.15 -1.75 5.92
CA ALA A 175 -2.10 -1.47 6.99
C ALA A 175 -1.52 -0.46 7.97
N THR A 176 -2.34 0.51 8.36
CA THR A 176 -2.04 1.51 9.38
C THR A 176 -2.88 1.23 10.61
N PHE A 177 -2.21 1.11 11.75
CA PHE A 177 -2.83 1.03 13.07
C PHE A 177 -2.52 2.28 13.86
N ALA A 178 -3.49 2.75 14.64
CA ALA A 178 -3.28 3.81 15.63
C ALA A 178 -4.02 3.50 16.93
N THR A 179 -3.51 4.04 18.04
CA THR A 179 -4.07 3.77 19.37
C THR A 179 -5.29 4.63 19.70
N GLU A 180 -5.43 5.78 19.06
CA GLU A 180 -6.62 6.63 19.24
C GLU A 180 -7.60 6.47 18.07
N PRO A 181 -8.91 6.54 18.34
CA PRO A 181 -9.93 6.26 17.33
C PRO A 181 -9.97 7.32 16.21
N ASP A 182 -9.43 8.51 16.42
CA ASP A 182 -9.34 9.53 15.37
C ASP A 182 -8.11 9.39 14.48
N GLY A 183 -7.30 8.32 14.68
CA GLY A 183 -6.07 8.04 13.94
C GLY A 183 -4.81 8.64 14.57
N LEU A 184 -4.92 9.25 15.76
CA LEU A 184 -3.79 9.79 16.52
C LEU A 184 -3.22 8.76 17.52
N GLY A 185 -2.36 9.24 18.43
CA GLY A 185 -1.62 8.42 19.37
C GLY A 185 -0.42 7.73 18.72
N TYR A 186 0.01 6.61 19.28
CA TYR A 186 1.04 5.82 18.63
C TYR A 186 0.44 5.17 17.39
N SER A 187 1.03 5.43 16.22
CA SER A 187 0.62 4.82 14.97
C SER A 187 1.79 4.13 14.27
N ARG A 188 1.47 3.06 13.55
CA ARG A 188 2.45 2.30 12.79
C ARG A 188 1.86 1.78 11.50
N ILE A 189 2.66 1.87 10.45
CA ILE A 189 2.36 1.30 9.14
C ILE A 189 3.11 -0.02 8.99
N PHE A 190 2.38 -1.06 8.58
CA PHE A 190 2.90 -2.37 8.19
C PHE A 190 2.72 -2.54 6.70
N ILE A 191 3.79 -2.91 5.98
CA ILE A 191 3.77 -3.09 4.53
C ILE A 191 4.17 -4.53 4.23
N ALA A 192 3.19 -5.33 3.80
CA ALA A 192 3.42 -6.72 3.38
C ALA A 192 3.94 -6.71 1.93
N ASP A 193 5.18 -6.29 1.75
CA ASP A 193 5.82 -6.08 0.43
C ASP A 193 6.07 -7.42 -0.28
N THR A 194 6.97 -8.24 0.26
CA THR A 194 7.46 -9.46 -0.41
C THR A 194 6.81 -10.75 0.10
N ALA A 195 6.17 -10.71 1.27
CA ALA A 195 5.51 -11.84 1.91
C ALA A 195 4.33 -11.36 2.78
N ASP A 196 3.44 -12.29 3.14
CA ASP A 196 2.43 -12.05 4.16
C ASP A 196 3.12 -11.70 5.49
N ILE A 197 2.55 -10.75 6.23
CA ILE A 197 2.98 -10.42 7.59
C ILE A 197 2.07 -11.16 8.56
N ASN A 198 2.65 -12.00 9.40
CA ASN A 198 1.97 -12.72 10.47
C ASN A 198 2.57 -12.27 11.80
N ILE A 199 1.87 -11.38 12.52
CA ILE A 199 2.29 -10.91 13.86
C ILE A 199 1.49 -11.69 14.89
N SER A 200 2.11 -12.73 15.45
CA SER A 200 1.49 -13.59 16.48
C SER A 200 1.43 -12.92 17.86
N GLU A 201 2.26 -11.91 18.09
CA GLU A 201 2.28 -11.11 19.32
C GLU A 201 2.53 -9.65 18.92
N MET A 202 1.62 -8.76 19.32
CA MET A 202 1.71 -7.35 18.95
C MET A 202 2.88 -6.64 19.64
N PRO A 203 3.54 -5.68 18.97
CA PRO A 203 4.43 -4.74 19.63
C PRO A 203 3.75 -4.06 20.81
N ILE A 204 4.47 -3.89 21.91
CA ILE A 204 3.91 -3.39 23.17
C ILE A 204 3.18 -2.06 22.99
N GLU A 205 3.62 -1.21 22.07
CA GLU A 205 3.02 0.09 21.77
C GLU A 205 1.57 0.00 21.24
N LEU A 206 1.20 -1.14 20.66
CA LEU A 206 -0.10 -1.38 20.01
C LEU A 206 -0.92 -2.51 20.66
N ASP A 207 -0.28 -3.41 21.40
CA ASP A 207 -0.92 -4.59 21.99
C ASP A 207 -2.12 -4.21 22.87
N GLY A 208 -3.33 -4.68 22.51
CA GLY A 208 -4.57 -4.36 23.21
C GLY A 208 -4.96 -2.88 23.17
N ARG A 209 -4.41 -2.08 22.25
CA ARG A 209 -4.61 -0.62 22.21
C ARG A 209 -5.03 -0.07 20.86
N ILE A 210 -5.17 -0.91 19.83
CA ILE A 210 -5.57 -0.46 18.50
C ILE A 210 -7.03 -0.01 18.52
N SER A 211 -7.27 1.25 18.16
CA SER A 211 -8.62 1.85 18.05
C SER A 211 -8.91 2.42 16.65
N TYR A 212 -7.92 2.38 15.76
CA TYR A 212 -8.04 2.82 14.36
C TYR A 212 -7.31 1.86 13.43
N ILE A 213 -7.95 1.50 12.31
CA ILE A 213 -7.35 0.71 11.23
C ILE A 213 -7.68 1.33 9.86
N ARG A 214 -6.67 1.45 9.00
CA ARG A 214 -6.85 1.74 7.56
C ARG A 214 -5.96 0.84 6.71
N VAL A 215 -6.49 0.31 5.61
CA VAL A 215 -5.78 -0.66 4.75
C VAL A 215 -5.76 -0.19 3.29
N PHE A 216 -4.63 -0.35 2.61
CA PHE A 216 -4.44 0.10 1.24
C PHE A 216 -3.84 -1.01 0.37
N PRO A 217 -4.20 -1.10 -0.92
CA PRO A 217 -3.45 -1.86 -1.90
C PRO A 217 -2.04 -1.25 -2.06
N TRP A 218 -0.98 -2.05 -1.86
CA TRP A 218 0.41 -1.62 -1.98
C TRP A 218 0.91 -1.69 -3.43
N GLN A 219 1.51 -0.63 -3.95
CA GLN A 219 2.12 -0.61 -5.28
C GLN A 219 3.65 -0.69 -5.18
N TRP A 220 4.31 -1.07 -6.27
CA TRP A 220 5.77 -1.17 -6.33
C TRP A 220 6.36 -0.21 -7.37
N PRO A 221 6.15 1.11 -7.25
CA PRO A 221 6.78 2.05 -8.15
C PRO A 221 8.31 1.96 -8.04
N SER A 222 8.99 2.18 -9.16
CA SER A 222 10.45 2.37 -9.18
C SER A 222 10.84 3.72 -8.59
N LYS A 223 12.16 3.97 -8.45
CA LYS A 223 12.68 5.26 -7.99
C LYS A 223 12.36 6.42 -8.93
N LYS A 224 12.22 6.16 -10.24
CA LYS A 224 12.00 7.22 -11.23
C LYS A 224 10.55 7.70 -11.19
N GLY A 225 10.37 8.98 -10.88
CA GLY A 225 9.08 9.65 -10.86
C GLY A 225 9.05 10.92 -11.69
N TRP A 226 7.85 11.46 -11.88
CA TRP A 226 7.60 12.71 -12.61
C TRP A 226 6.98 13.77 -11.70
N SER A 227 7.49 15.00 -11.78
CA SER A 227 6.89 16.18 -11.16
C SER A 227 6.27 17.05 -12.24
N GLY A 228 4.94 17.22 -12.23
CA GLY A 228 4.25 18.01 -13.25
C GLY A 228 2.74 17.86 -13.20
N GLY A 229 2.01 18.86 -13.71
CA GLY A 229 0.56 18.75 -13.91
C GLY A 229 -0.30 19.86 -13.32
N ARG A 230 0.24 20.81 -12.54
CA ARG A 230 -0.52 22.02 -12.18
C ARG A 230 -0.76 22.86 -13.44
N GLY A 231 -1.97 22.75 -14.01
CA GLY A 231 -2.53 23.80 -14.87
C GLY A 231 -2.65 23.55 -16.37
N HIS A 232 -2.71 22.32 -16.90
CA HIS A 232 -3.08 22.13 -18.31
C HIS A 232 -4.13 21.02 -18.50
N ILE A 233 -5.37 21.49 -18.41
CA ILE A 233 -6.54 21.17 -19.25
C ILE A 233 -6.26 20.05 -20.26
N VAL A 234 -7.11 19.03 -20.23
CA VAL A 234 -7.42 18.21 -21.40
C VAL A 234 -7.63 19.16 -22.57
N GLU A 235 -6.67 19.23 -23.51
CA GLU A 235 -6.92 19.98 -24.75
C GLU A 235 -8.22 19.44 -25.36
N SER A 236 -9.00 20.29 -26.02
CA SER A 236 -10.32 19.98 -26.60
C SER A 236 -10.33 18.84 -27.64
N ASN A 237 -9.19 18.18 -27.85
CA ASN A 237 -8.94 16.98 -28.66
C ASN A 237 -8.84 15.68 -27.82
N GLY A 238 -9.02 15.72 -26.49
CA GLY A 238 -8.96 14.54 -25.62
C GLY A 238 -7.55 14.15 -25.15
N TRP A 239 -6.57 15.04 -25.25
CA TRP A 239 -5.20 14.80 -24.79
C TRP A 239 -5.06 14.92 -23.26
N ASN A 240 -4.54 13.89 -22.59
CA ASN A 240 -4.06 14.01 -21.20
C ASN A 240 -2.54 14.15 -21.20
N ARG A 241 -2.05 15.39 -21.05
CA ARG A 241 -0.61 15.72 -21.05
C ARG A 241 0.16 15.01 -19.94
N GLN A 242 -0.45 14.82 -18.77
CA GLN A 242 0.20 14.19 -17.62
C GLN A 242 0.52 12.71 -17.89
N THR A 243 -0.41 11.96 -18.47
CA THR A 243 -0.17 10.56 -18.87
C THR A 243 0.88 10.44 -19.98
N ASN A 244 0.97 11.44 -20.87
CA ASN A 244 1.98 11.44 -21.94
C ASN A 244 3.40 11.67 -21.40
N GLU A 245 3.59 12.62 -20.47
CA GLU A 245 4.90 12.89 -19.87
C GLU A 245 5.38 11.70 -19.02
N ILE A 246 4.46 11.06 -18.29
CA ILE A 246 4.70 9.80 -17.57
C ILE A 246 5.18 8.71 -18.54
N ALA A 247 4.50 8.53 -19.67
CA ALA A 247 4.87 7.54 -20.68
C ALA A 247 6.23 7.84 -21.34
N LEU A 248 6.48 9.10 -21.73
CA LEU A 248 7.73 9.54 -22.36
C LEU A 248 8.93 9.37 -21.42
N THR A 249 8.73 9.62 -20.13
CA THR A 249 9.77 9.48 -19.11
C THR A 249 9.83 8.08 -18.52
N GLN A 250 8.86 7.20 -18.82
CA GLN A 250 8.71 5.90 -18.17
C GLN A 250 8.74 6.02 -16.63
N SER A 251 8.06 7.04 -16.12
CA SER A 251 7.95 7.27 -14.68
C SER A 251 6.89 6.36 -14.09
N THR A 252 7.15 5.83 -12.90
CA THR A 252 6.27 4.82 -12.25
C THR A 252 5.49 5.40 -11.08
N TRP A 253 5.76 6.67 -10.75
CA TRP A 253 4.99 7.47 -9.81
C TRP A 253 5.07 8.94 -10.22
N PHE A 254 4.13 9.77 -9.77
CA PHE A 254 4.12 11.19 -10.06
C PHE A 254 3.45 12.01 -8.97
N TYR A 255 3.78 13.30 -8.93
CA TYR A 255 3.07 14.29 -8.14
C TYR A 255 2.98 15.62 -8.90
N SER A 256 2.07 16.49 -8.48
CA SER A 256 1.65 17.69 -9.20
C SER A 256 1.58 18.94 -8.30
N TRP A 257 2.13 18.86 -7.09
CA TRP A 257 1.88 19.82 -6.00
C TRP A 257 0.40 19.94 -5.59
N GLY A 258 -0.47 19.01 -6.02
CA GLY A 258 -1.89 18.97 -5.72
C GLY A 258 -2.31 17.72 -4.94
N ILE A 259 -3.60 17.65 -4.62
CA ILE A 259 -4.21 16.55 -3.87
C ILE A 259 -5.17 15.74 -4.75
N SER A 260 -5.71 16.34 -5.80
CA SER A 260 -6.89 15.86 -6.51
C SER A 260 -6.66 15.41 -7.95
N ASP A 261 -5.40 15.20 -8.38
CA ASP A 261 -5.14 14.70 -9.74
C ASP A 261 -5.80 13.32 -9.98
N PRO A 262 -6.22 13.06 -11.24
CA PRO A 262 -6.73 11.77 -11.65
C PRO A 262 -5.72 10.65 -11.40
N LEU A 263 -6.21 9.46 -11.05
CA LEU A 263 -5.37 8.27 -10.94
C LEU A 263 -4.87 7.85 -12.33
N CYS A 264 -3.65 7.29 -12.37
CA CYS A 264 -3.07 6.69 -13.56
C CYS A 264 -2.85 5.19 -13.30
N VAL A 265 -3.17 4.34 -14.27
CA VAL A 265 -2.93 2.89 -14.13
C VAL A 265 -1.45 2.54 -14.26
N ASP A 266 -0.67 3.38 -14.95
CA ASP A 266 0.75 3.15 -15.25
C ASP A 266 1.71 3.85 -14.27
N ALA A 267 1.20 4.74 -13.41
CA ALA A 267 1.99 5.44 -12.40
C ALA A 267 1.19 5.71 -11.13
N GLU A 268 1.79 5.51 -9.95
CA GLU A 268 1.17 5.87 -8.68
C GLU A 268 1.15 7.39 -8.50
N PHE A 269 -0.04 7.96 -8.25
CA PHE A 269 -0.14 9.36 -7.86
C PHE A 269 0.17 9.53 -6.38
N VAL A 270 1.03 10.49 -6.07
CA VAL A 270 1.37 10.88 -4.70
C VAL A 270 0.82 12.28 -4.42
N PRO A 271 -0.28 12.42 -3.64
CA PRO A 271 -0.82 13.72 -3.26
C PRO A 271 0.16 14.49 -2.37
N MET A 272 0.03 15.82 -2.36
CA MET A 272 0.84 16.72 -1.54
C MET A 272 -0.04 17.71 -0.77
N LYS A 273 0.14 17.79 0.55
CA LYS A 273 -0.35 18.92 1.35
C LYS A 273 0.59 20.11 1.11
N TRP A 274 0.28 20.95 0.13
CA TRP A 274 1.22 21.96 -0.35
C TRP A 274 1.60 23.02 0.69
N GLY A 275 0.63 23.56 1.45
CA GLY A 275 0.85 24.62 2.43
C GLY A 275 -0.17 24.60 3.58
N TYR A 276 -0.25 25.67 4.37
CA TYR A 276 -1.05 25.74 5.60
C TYR A 276 -2.56 25.79 5.34
N GLY A 277 -3.35 25.15 6.20
CA GLY A 277 -4.82 25.13 6.13
C GLY A 277 -5.38 24.25 5.02
N GLY A 278 -6.70 24.03 5.08
CA GLY A 278 -7.51 23.46 3.99
C GLY A 278 -7.21 22.00 3.58
N HIS A 279 -8.05 21.49 2.68
CA HIS A 279 -7.87 20.24 1.91
C HIS A 279 -7.70 18.91 2.68
N PHE A 280 -7.90 18.87 4.00
CA PHE A 280 -7.85 17.63 4.79
C PHE A 280 -8.93 16.62 4.36
N ASP A 281 -10.15 17.08 4.08
CA ASP A 281 -11.23 16.24 3.58
C ASP A 281 -10.88 15.59 2.24
N GLU A 282 -10.22 16.34 1.34
CA GLU A 282 -9.77 15.82 0.04
C GLU A 282 -8.70 14.74 0.21
N ILE A 283 -7.73 14.96 1.12
CA ILE A 283 -6.71 13.97 1.48
C ILE A 283 -7.39 12.71 2.02
N ASN A 284 -8.33 12.87 2.96
CA ASN A 284 -9.00 11.74 3.59
C ASN A 284 -9.95 10.99 2.63
N ALA A 285 -10.43 11.65 1.58
CA ALA A 285 -11.22 11.03 0.52
C ALA A 285 -10.37 10.26 -0.51
N ARG A 286 -9.04 10.44 -0.56
CA ARG A 286 -8.19 9.72 -1.52
C ARG A 286 -8.23 8.22 -1.28
N ARG A 287 -8.31 7.50 -2.40
CA ARG A 287 -8.17 6.05 -2.53
C ARG A 287 -7.06 5.77 -3.53
N GLU A 288 -6.54 4.54 -3.51
CA GLU A 288 -5.50 4.07 -4.44
C GLU A 288 -4.19 4.89 -4.38
N VAL A 289 -3.91 5.51 -3.24
CA VAL A 289 -2.65 6.19 -2.94
C VAL A 289 -2.12 5.64 -1.62
N THR A 290 -0.81 5.45 -1.52
CA THR A 290 -0.18 4.92 -0.29
C THR A 290 0.64 5.97 0.47
N HIS A 291 0.93 7.11 -0.15
CA HIS A 291 1.75 8.18 0.41
C HIS A 291 1.04 9.52 0.39
N LEU A 292 1.52 10.44 1.22
CA LEU A 292 1.17 11.85 1.21
C LEU A 292 2.44 12.67 1.45
N LEU A 293 2.80 13.53 0.50
CA LEU A 293 3.91 14.47 0.66
C LEU A 293 3.48 15.62 1.58
N GLY A 294 4.37 16.00 2.50
CA GLY A 294 4.22 17.18 3.34
C GLY A 294 4.40 18.50 2.56
N TYR A 295 4.53 19.58 3.31
CA TYR A 295 4.56 20.96 2.80
C TYR A 295 5.68 21.22 1.80
N ASN A 296 5.43 22.11 0.84
CA ASN A 296 6.35 22.43 -0.24
C ASN A 296 7.08 23.76 0.02
N GLU A 297 8.40 23.71 0.14
CA GLU A 297 9.30 24.86 0.29
C GLU A 297 8.79 25.88 1.33
N GLN A 298 8.25 25.37 2.43
CA GLN A 298 7.62 26.14 3.50
C GLN A 298 8.54 27.17 4.15
N ASN A 299 9.84 27.00 4.01
CA ASN A 299 10.87 27.94 4.44
C ASN A 299 11.02 29.18 3.51
N ARG A 300 10.22 29.31 2.45
CA ARG A 300 10.26 30.41 1.48
C ARG A 300 8.97 31.24 1.48
N PRO A 301 9.07 32.58 1.44
CA PRO A 301 7.90 33.47 1.44
C PRO A 301 7.08 33.43 0.15
N ASP A 302 7.69 33.02 -0.97
CA ASP A 302 7.05 32.88 -2.28
C ASP A 302 6.47 31.47 -2.54
N GLN A 303 6.51 30.60 -1.53
CA GLN A 303 6.01 29.23 -1.58
C GLN A 303 4.96 29.04 -0.47
N SER A 304 4.95 27.90 0.23
CA SER A 304 3.93 27.68 1.26
C SER A 304 4.09 28.55 2.51
N ASN A 305 5.27 29.14 2.72
CA ASN A 305 5.56 30.14 3.75
C ASN A 305 4.97 29.79 5.13
N MET A 306 5.42 28.68 5.71
CA MET A 306 4.94 28.17 6.99
C MET A 306 6.05 28.12 8.03
N SER A 307 5.71 28.43 9.28
CA SER A 307 6.61 28.21 10.41
C SER A 307 6.64 26.71 10.81
N VAL A 308 7.62 26.33 11.62
CA VAL A 308 7.70 24.96 12.17
C VAL A 308 6.49 24.71 13.07
N GLU A 309 6.10 25.68 13.89
CA GLU A 309 4.98 25.59 14.82
C GLU A 309 3.65 25.33 14.09
N GLN A 310 3.41 26.01 12.97
CA GLN A 310 2.23 25.77 12.13
C GLN A 310 2.23 24.37 11.52
N ALA A 311 3.40 23.87 11.12
CA ALA A 311 3.52 22.52 10.58
C ALA A 311 3.25 21.46 11.66
N ILE A 312 3.77 21.66 12.88
CA ILE A 312 3.54 20.77 14.03
C ILE A 312 2.06 20.79 14.46
N GLU A 313 1.42 21.95 14.45
CA GLU A 313 -0.02 22.08 14.76
C GLU A 313 -0.90 21.27 13.80
N GLU A 314 -0.58 21.28 12.50
CA GLU A 314 -1.36 20.57 11.49
C GLU A 314 -0.94 19.11 11.27
N TRP A 315 0.28 18.71 11.67
CA TRP A 315 0.82 17.37 11.42
C TRP A 315 -0.09 16.24 11.92
N PRO A 316 -0.69 16.32 13.14
CA PRO A 316 -1.67 15.33 13.59
C PRO A 316 -2.81 15.11 12.60
N ARG A 317 -3.31 16.16 11.92
CA ARG A 317 -4.40 16.04 10.94
C ARG A 317 -3.99 15.25 9.70
N LEU A 318 -2.71 15.34 9.29
CA LEU A 318 -2.16 14.51 8.21
C LEU A 318 -2.07 13.03 8.64
N MET A 319 -1.69 12.77 9.89
CA MET A 319 -1.60 11.41 10.43
C MET A 319 -2.95 10.67 10.43
N LYS A 320 -4.06 11.40 10.64
CA LYS A 320 -5.43 10.83 10.59
C LYS A 320 -5.78 10.16 9.25
N SER A 321 -5.10 10.55 8.17
CA SER A 321 -5.25 9.90 6.88
C SER A 321 -4.78 8.44 6.91
N GLY A 322 -3.88 8.06 7.82
CA GLY A 322 -3.25 6.74 7.80
C GLY A 322 -2.39 6.46 6.56
N LEU A 323 -2.10 7.48 5.74
CA LEU A 323 -1.15 7.39 4.63
C LEU A 323 0.28 7.46 5.13
N ARG A 324 1.23 6.96 4.34
CA ARG A 324 2.65 7.12 4.63
C ARG A 324 3.08 8.56 4.37
N LEU A 325 3.37 9.30 5.45
CA LEU A 325 3.72 10.71 5.37
C LEU A 325 5.18 10.92 4.96
N GLY A 326 5.40 11.75 3.94
CA GLY A 326 6.71 12.32 3.61
C GLY A 326 6.88 13.65 4.35
N SER A 327 8.08 13.92 4.86
CA SER A 327 8.37 15.18 5.55
C SER A 327 8.10 16.41 4.66
N PRO A 328 7.97 17.60 5.25
CA PRO A 328 8.05 18.85 4.50
C PRO A 328 9.34 18.93 3.66
N SER A 329 9.25 19.48 2.45
CA SER A 329 10.34 19.57 1.49
C SER A 329 10.93 20.98 1.47
N VAL A 330 12.02 21.21 2.21
CA VAL A 330 12.71 22.52 2.20
C VAL A 330 13.34 22.81 0.84
N SER A 331 13.48 24.09 0.48
CA SER A 331 13.96 24.53 -0.85
C SER A 331 15.41 24.15 -1.16
N ASP A 332 16.26 24.08 -0.15
CA ASP A 332 17.70 23.83 -0.30
C ASP A 332 18.34 23.39 1.01
N ASN A 333 19.58 22.90 0.91
CA ASN A 333 20.33 22.34 2.03
C ASN A 333 20.63 23.37 3.14
N SER A 334 20.70 24.68 2.83
CA SER A 334 20.98 25.71 3.85
C SER A 334 19.84 25.86 4.85
N ARG A 335 18.68 25.25 4.56
CA ARG A 335 17.46 25.36 5.36
C ARG A 335 17.12 24.10 6.14
N LEU A 336 17.93 23.05 6.03
CA LEU A 336 17.76 21.80 6.78
C LEU A 336 17.80 22.06 8.29
N GLU A 337 18.86 22.69 8.79
CA GLU A 337 19.01 23.00 10.23
C GLU A 337 17.98 24.02 10.72
N SER A 338 17.72 25.06 9.91
CA SER A 338 16.84 26.15 10.34
C SER A 338 15.36 25.78 10.40
N TRP A 339 14.95 24.71 9.71
CA TRP A 339 13.54 24.35 9.55
C TRP A 339 13.30 22.84 9.68
N LEU A 340 13.87 22.00 8.81
CA LEU A 340 13.53 20.56 8.78
C LEU A 340 13.95 19.82 10.05
N TYR A 341 15.16 20.07 10.56
CA TYR A 341 15.63 19.39 11.77
C TYR A 341 14.85 19.85 12.99
N LYS A 342 14.53 21.14 13.09
CA LYS A 342 13.62 21.64 14.14
C LYS A 342 12.26 20.96 14.09
N PHE A 343 11.70 20.76 12.90
CA PHE A 343 10.44 20.03 12.75
C PHE A 343 10.54 18.54 13.17
N ILE A 344 11.70 17.92 13.01
CA ILE A 344 11.93 16.51 13.41
C ILE A 344 12.18 16.39 14.93
N ASP A 345 12.74 17.42 15.56
CA ASP A 345 13.05 17.45 16.99
C ASP A 345 11.80 17.64 17.88
N GLU A 346 10.71 18.14 17.30
CA GLU A 346 9.36 18.24 17.91
C GLU A 346 8.58 16.93 17.77
#